data_AF-A0A087KNA3-F1
#
_entry.id   AF-A0A087KNA3-F1
#
_cell.length_a   1.000
_cell.length_b   1.000
_cell.length_c   1.000
_cell.angle_alpha   90.00
_cell.angle_beta   90.00
_cell.angle_gamma   90.00
#
_symmetry.space_group_name_H-M   'P 1'
#
loop_
_entity.id
_entity.type
_entity.pdbx_description
1 polymer ?
#
loop_
_entity_poly.entity_id
_entity_poly.type
_entity_poly.pdbx_seq_one_letter_code
_entity_poly.pdbx_strand_id
1 'polypeptide(L)' 'MAKRKPSRIVNQYLFTRAFFKNVRPGISIGIIAGRQQVREYMRGNWRDNNPVEAARRIHNAWGGIGA' A
#
# COMPACT_ATOMS: atom_id res chain seq x y z
N MET A 1 3.68 -28.10 -2.36
CA MET A 1 2.60 -27.30 -1.74
C MET A 1 2.42 -26.03 -2.54
N ALA A 2 1.31 -25.87 -3.26
CA ALA A 2 1.02 -24.60 -3.92
C ALA A 2 0.82 -23.52 -2.84
N LYS A 3 1.69 -22.50 -2.81
CA LYS A 3 1.49 -21.31 -1.96
C LYS A 3 0.10 -20.75 -2.31
N ARG A 4 -0.87 -20.90 -1.40
CA ARG A 4 -2.19 -20.27 -1.55
C ARG A 4 -1.93 -18.78 -1.75
N LYS A 5 -2.27 -18.27 -2.94
CA LYS A 5 -2.18 -16.83 -3.19
C LYS A 5 -3.02 -16.14 -2.11
N PRO A 6 -2.46 -15.19 -1.35
CA PRO A 6 -3.20 -14.49 -0.31
C PRO A 6 -4.48 -13.91 -0.91
N SER A 7 -5.60 -14.03 -0.18
CA SER A 7 -6.89 -13.56 -0.68
C SER A 7 -6.82 -12.06 -0.95
N ARG A 8 -7.58 -11.59 -1.96
CA ARG A 8 -7.63 -10.18 -2.34
C ARG A 8 -7.89 -9.27 -1.13
N ILE A 9 -8.75 -9.72 -0.23
CA ILE A 9 -9.14 -9.01 1.00
C ILE A 9 -7.95 -8.89 1.96
N VAL A 10 -7.17 -9.95 2.14
CA VAL A 10 -5.98 -9.93 3.02
C VAL A 10 -4.93 -8.98 2.47
N ASN A 11 -4.63 -9.01 1.17
CA ASN A 11 -3.69 -8.06 0.57
C ASN A 11 -4.18 -6.62 0.68
N GLN A 12 -5.48 -6.39 0.57
CA GLN A 12 -6.08 -5.07 0.74
C GLN A 12 -5.91 -4.53 2.16
N TYR A 13 -6.21 -5.37 3.15
CA TYR A 13 -6.01 -5.01 4.55
C TYR A 13 -4.54 -4.73 4.84
N LEU A 14 -3.62 -5.60 4.43
CA LEU A 14 -2.18 -5.46 4.67
C LEU A 14 -1.61 -4.22 3.99
N PHE A 15 -2.00 -3.93 2.74
CA PHE A 15 -1.56 -2.73 2.03
C PHE A 15 -2.08 -1.49 2.74
N THR A 16 -3.39 -1.42 3.00
CA THR A 16 -4.03 -0.28 3.66
C THR A 16 -3.38 -0.01 5.02
N ARG A 17 -3.17 -1.05 5.81
CA ARG A 17 -2.51 -0.96 7.11
C ARG A 17 -1.08 -0.45 6.99
N ALA A 18 -0.28 -0.97 6.06
CA ALA A 18 1.10 -0.52 5.86
C ALA A 18 1.16 0.92 5.33
N PHE A 19 0.25 1.27 4.44
CA PHE A 19 0.14 2.57 3.80
C PHE A 19 -0.21 3.66 4.82
N PHE A 20 -1.23 3.47 5.64
CA PHE A 20 -1.61 4.47 6.64
C PHE A 20 -0.71 4.47 7.89
N LYS A 21 -0.09 3.33 8.26
CA LYS A 21 0.78 3.27 9.44
C LYS A 21 2.15 3.94 9.19
N ASN A 22 2.68 3.84 7.98
CA ASN A 22 4.03 4.33 7.66
C ASN A 22 4.02 5.73 7.01
N VAL A 23 2.93 6.49 7.18
CA VAL A 23 2.86 7.88 6.71
C VAL A 23 3.80 8.73 7.55
N ARG A 24 4.62 9.57 6.90
CA ARG A 24 5.53 10.49 7.60
C ARG A 24 4.75 11.39 8.56
N PRO A 25 5.25 11.63 9.78
CA PRO A 25 4.76 12.71 10.63
C PRO A 25 4.74 14.03 9.83
N GLY A 26 3.60 14.71 9.83
CA GLY A 26 3.39 15.95 9.05
C GLY A 26 2.78 15.76 7.66
N ILE A 27 2.62 14.54 7.15
CA ILE A 27 1.83 14.26 5.94
C ILE A 27 0.41 13.89 6.37
N SER A 28 -0.56 14.74 6.02
CA SER A 28 -1.97 14.41 6.17
C SER A 28 -2.46 13.71 4.90
N ILE A 29 -2.64 12.39 4.96
CA ILE A 29 -3.32 11.67 3.88
C ILE A 29 -4.82 11.89 4.06
N GLY A 30 -5.40 12.70 3.18
CA GLY A 30 -6.85 12.84 3.09
C GLY A 30 -7.51 11.49 2.79
N ILE A 31 -8.66 11.22 3.43
CA ILE A 31 -9.40 9.94 3.32
C ILE A 31 -9.69 9.59 1.85
N ILE A 32 -10.01 10.59 1.02
CA ILE A 32 -10.31 10.41 -0.42
C ILE A 32 -9.05 9.97 -1.19
N ALA A 33 -7.94 10.66 -1.00
CA ALA A 33 -6.66 10.34 -1.64
C ALA A 33 -6.15 8.96 -1.22
N GLY A 34 -6.23 8.63 0.07
CA GLY A 34 -5.86 7.30 0.57
C GLY A 34 -6.74 6.19 0.01
N ARG A 35 -8.07 6.41 -0.09
CA ARG A 35 -9.00 5.45 -0.72
C ARG A 35 -8.77 5.30 -2.22
N GLN A 36 -8.31 6.34 -2.91
CA GLN A 36 -7.94 6.27 -4.31
C GLN A 36 -6.68 5.42 -4.50
N GLN A 37 -5.64 5.62 -3.69
CA GLN A 37 -4.41 4.83 -3.74
C GLN A 37 -4.64 3.35 -3.42
N VAL A 38 -5.49 3.04 -2.44
CA VAL A 38 -5.91 1.65 -2.18
C VAL A 38 -6.66 1.06 -3.39
N ARG A 39 -7.53 1.85 -4.05
CA ARG A 39 -8.25 1.41 -5.24
C ARG A 39 -7.32 1.19 -6.44
N GLU A 40 -6.31 2.02 -6.62
CA GLU A 40 -5.29 1.90 -7.68
C GLU A 40 -4.39 0.68 -7.44
N TYR A 41 -3.93 0.47 -6.20
CA TYR A 41 -3.24 -0.76 -5.79
C TYR A 41 -4.08 -2.02 -6.11
N MET A 42 -5.40 -1.94 -5.90
CA MET A 42 -6.35 -3.02 -6.15
C MET A 42 -6.79 -3.18 -7.62
N ARG A 43 -6.49 -2.20 -8.48
CA ARG A 43 -6.84 -2.19 -9.92
C ARG A 43 -5.69 -2.66 -10.83
N GLY A 44 -4.43 -2.57 -10.40
CA GLY A 44 -3.26 -2.78 -11.27
C GLY A 44 -2.40 -4.04 -11.01
N ASN A 45 -1.21 -4.02 -11.62
CA ASN A 45 -0.13 -5.04 -11.66
C ASN A 45 0.54 -5.37 -10.31
N TRP A 46 0.07 -4.83 -9.19
CA TRP A 46 0.72 -4.98 -7.88
C TRP A 46 0.20 -6.17 -7.08
N ARG A 47 -0.72 -6.94 -7.68
CA ARG A 47 -1.37 -8.12 -7.10
C ARG A 47 -0.38 -9.23 -6.75
N ASP A 48 0.77 -9.26 -7.41
CA ASP A 48 1.86 -10.22 -7.17
C ASP A 48 2.99 -9.66 -6.29
N ASN A 49 2.94 -8.37 -5.93
CA ASN A 49 3.95 -7.73 -5.07
C ASN A 49 3.50 -7.74 -3.60
N ASN A 50 4.45 -7.89 -2.68
CA ASN A 50 4.20 -7.83 -1.24
C ASN A 50 3.50 -6.49 -0.90
N PRO A 51 2.27 -6.51 -0.34
CA PRO A 51 1.49 -5.30 -0.08
C PRO A 51 2.22 -4.26 0.79
N VAL A 52 3.09 -4.72 1.71
CA VAL A 52 3.90 -3.84 2.56
C VAL A 52 4.98 -3.14 1.76
N GLU A 53 5.63 -3.86 0.85
CA GLU A 53 6.68 -3.29 0.00
C GLU A 53 6.10 -2.32 -1.03
N ALA A 54 4.91 -2.61 -1.56
CA ALA A 54 4.19 -1.71 -2.46
C ALA A 54 3.87 -0.37 -1.77
N ALA A 55 3.34 -0.41 -0.54
CA ALA A 55 3.11 0.81 0.25
C ALA A 55 4.41 1.61 0.45
N ARG A 56 5.52 0.93 0.78
CA ARG A 56 6.83 1.56 0.95
C ARG A 56 7.34 2.22 -0.34
N ARG A 57 7.18 1.56 -1.50
CA ARG A 57 7.58 2.12 -2.80
C ARG A 57 6.79 3.38 -3.13
N ILE A 58 5.49 3.42 -2.84
CA ILE A 58 4.67 4.62 -3.04
C ILE A 58 5.16 5.75 -2.14
N HIS A 59 5.43 5.48 -0.87
CA HIS A 59 5.97 6.49 0.04
C HIS A 59 7.35 7.01 -0.41
N ASN A 60 8.24 6.12 -0.88
CA ASN A 60 9.53 6.52 -1.48
C ASN A 60 9.33 7.44 -2.70
N ALA A 61 8.42 7.09 -3.60
CA ALA A 61 8.12 7.87 -4.80
C ALA A 61 7.52 9.25 -4.47
N TRP A 62 6.84 9.38 -3.34
CA TRP A 62 6.38 10.65 -2.79
C TRP A 62 7.48 11.45 -2.07
N GLY A 63 8.73 10.97 -2.09
CA GLY A 63 9.87 11.62 -1.45
C GLY A 63 10.01 11.31 0.05
N GLY A 64 9.52 10.16 0.52
CA GLY A 64 9.53 9.81 1.94
C GLY A 64 9.68 8.32 2.23
N ILE A 65 10.91 7.82 2.18
CA ILE A 65 11.59 6.96 3.18
C ILE A 65 13.05 6.90 2.65
N GLY A 66 13.94 7.66 3.29
CA GLY A 66 15.34 7.76 2.87
C GLY A 66 15.99 9.15 2.97
N ALA A 67 15.50 10.06 3.81
CA ALA A 67 16.23 11.24 4.26
C ALA A 67 16.21 11.26 5.79
#